data_AF-A0A5D0J9J7-F1
#
_entry.id   AF-A0A5D0J9J7-F1
#
_cell.length_a   1.000
_cell.length_b   1.000
_cell.length_c   1.000
_cell.angle_alpha   90.00
_cell.angle_beta   90.00
_cell.angle_gamma   90.00
#
_symmetry.space_group_name_H-M   'P 1'
#
loop_
_entity.id
_entity.type
_entity.pdbx_description
1 polymer ?
#
loop_
_entity_poly.entity_id
_entity_poly.type
_entity_poly.pdbx_seq_one_letter_code
_entity_poly.pdbx_strand_id
1 'polypeptide(L)'
;MKQNYTFTLLLLFSLNMFAKDIYVAKNGDDSNPGTMESPYLTISKAASVAVAGDIVYIREGTYEETLTPANSGTPGNPIIFQSYPGEKVIISAMEALSGWTQDSGAIYKTTISFNSLGQGNFVVNDQTPLNLARWPNKTSNDPFILNSIRNT
;
A
#
# COMPACT_ATOMS: atom_id res chain seq x y z
N MET A 1 -45.79 -10.65 -55.22
CA MET A 1 -45.43 -10.54 -53.79
C MET A 1 -43.92 -10.33 -53.73
N LYS A 2 -43.44 -9.16 -53.25
CA LYS A 2 -42.01 -8.80 -53.25
C LYS A 2 -41.41 -9.09 -51.86
N GLN A 3 -40.37 -9.93 -51.80
CA GLN A 3 -39.60 -10.19 -50.59
C GLN A 3 -38.58 -9.07 -50.37
N ASN A 4 -38.62 -8.45 -49.20
CA ASN A 4 -37.68 -7.43 -48.78
C ASN A 4 -36.62 -8.07 -47.88
N TYR A 5 -35.35 -7.97 -48.27
CA TYR A 5 -34.21 -8.36 -47.44
C TYR A 5 -33.73 -7.14 -46.65
N THR A 6 -33.80 -7.22 -45.32
CA THR A 6 -33.23 -6.21 -44.42
C THR A 6 -31.78 -6.57 -44.13
N PHE A 7 -30.85 -5.69 -44.48
CA PHE A 7 -29.42 -5.84 -44.24
C PHE A 7 -29.04 -5.06 -42.99
N THR A 8 -28.75 -5.74 -41.88
CA THR A 8 -28.33 -5.11 -40.62
C THR A 8 -26.80 -5.03 -40.58
N LEU A 9 -26.25 -3.81 -40.52
CA LEU A 9 -24.82 -3.56 -40.37
C LEU A 9 -24.46 -3.48 -38.89
N LEU A 10 -23.63 -4.41 -38.41
CA LEU A 10 -23.11 -4.42 -37.03
C LEU A 10 -21.80 -3.62 -36.98
N LEU A 11 -21.81 -2.43 -36.38
CA LEU A 11 -20.60 -1.63 -36.14
C LEU A 11 -19.88 -2.15 -34.88
N LEU A 12 -18.73 -2.78 -35.05
CA LEU A 12 -17.81 -3.11 -33.96
C LEU A 12 -16.99 -1.86 -33.62
N PHE A 13 -17.36 -1.14 -32.56
CA PHE A 13 -16.55 -0.08 -31.99
C PHE A 13 -15.46 -0.71 -31.13
N SER A 14 -14.21 -0.72 -31.61
CA SER A 14 -13.05 -1.07 -30.80
C SER A 14 -12.77 0.06 -29.81
N LEU A 15 -13.03 -0.19 -28.52
CA LEU A 15 -12.56 0.67 -27.44
C LEU A 15 -11.03 0.52 -27.34
N ASN A 16 -10.30 1.48 -27.92
CA ASN A 16 -8.90 1.65 -27.58
C ASN A 16 -8.87 2.19 -26.15
N MET A 17 -8.50 1.36 -25.17
CA MET A 17 -8.17 1.87 -23.84
C MET A 17 -6.83 2.60 -23.93
N PHE A 18 -6.90 3.93 -23.86
CA PHE A 18 -5.73 4.74 -23.56
C PHE A 18 -5.31 4.49 -22.10
N ALA A 19 -4.02 4.64 -21.84
CA ALA A 19 -3.48 4.74 -20.49
C ALA A 19 -4.34 5.69 -19.64
N LYS A 20 -4.81 5.22 -18.48
CA LYS A 20 -5.61 6.02 -17.55
C LYS A 20 -4.75 6.48 -16.37
N ASP A 21 -4.99 7.72 -15.96
CA ASP A 21 -4.52 8.23 -14.68
C ASP A 21 -5.47 7.78 -13.56
N ILE A 22 -4.92 7.07 -12.58
CA ILE A 22 -5.62 6.58 -11.38
C ILE A 22 -5.11 7.34 -10.17
N TYR A 23 -6.00 7.79 -9.30
CA TYR A 23 -5.66 8.59 -8.13
C TYR A 23 -6.00 7.87 -6.83
N VAL A 24 -5.06 7.91 -5.88
CA VAL A 24 -5.21 7.39 -4.51
C VAL A 24 -4.94 8.52 -3.53
N ALA A 25 -5.79 8.69 -2.52
CA ALA A 25 -5.61 9.71 -1.49
C ALA A 25 -6.20 9.28 -0.14
N LYS A 26 -5.60 9.72 0.98
CA LYS A 26 -6.08 9.41 2.34
C LYS A 26 -7.48 9.94 2.68
N ASN A 27 -8.01 10.87 1.90
CA ASN A 27 -9.37 11.40 1.99
C ASN A 27 -10.31 10.82 0.91
N GLY A 28 -9.88 9.79 0.18
CA GLY A 28 -10.67 9.09 -0.83
C GLY A 28 -11.60 8.03 -0.25
N ASP A 29 -12.19 7.24 -1.14
CA ASP A 29 -13.05 6.09 -0.84
C ASP A 29 -12.84 5.01 -1.92
N ASP A 30 -12.74 3.73 -1.56
CA ASP A 30 -12.49 2.66 -2.53
C ASP A 30 -13.70 2.33 -3.42
N SER A 31 -14.87 2.93 -3.15
CA SER A 31 -16.03 2.94 -4.04
C SER A 31 -15.99 4.05 -5.11
N ASN A 32 -15.08 5.02 -4.99
CA ASN A 32 -14.91 6.09 -5.97
C ASN A 32 -14.39 5.57 -7.32
N PRO A 33 -14.46 6.35 -8.41
CA PRO A 33 -13.97 5.95 -9.73
C PRO A 33 -12.43 6.05 -9.93
N GLY A 34 -11.68 6.45 -8.90
CA GLY A 34 -10.23 6.62 -8.96
C GLY A 34 -9.76 7.83 -9.78
N THR A 35 -10.58 8.88 -9.84
CA THR A 35 -10.29 10.17 -10.52
C THR A 35 -9.63 11.17 -9.57
N MET A 36 -9.08 12.27 -10.06
CA MET A 36 -8.44 13.28 -9.21
C MET A 36 -9.42 13.90 -8.19
N GLU A 37 -10.66 14.12 -8.60
CA GLU A 37 -11.75 14.70 -7.80
C GLU A 37 -12.43 13.68 -6.89
N SER A 38 -12.31 12.40 -7.21
CA SER A 38 -12.87 11.29 -6.44
C SER A 38 -11.88 10.11 -6.49
N PRO A 39 -10.82 10.18 -5.68
CA PRO A 39 -9.74 9.19 -5.67
C PRO A 39 -10.14 7.96 -4.86
N TYR A 40 -9.46 6.84 -5.13
CA TYR A 40 -9.49 5.68 -4.23
C TYR A 40 -8.87 6.02 -2.89
N LEU A 41 -9.23 5.27 -1.84
CA LEU A 41 -8.62 5.42 -0.52
C LEU A 41 -7.30 4.64 -0.41
N THR A 42 -7.23 3.46 -1.02
CA THR A 42 -6.10 2.52 -0.85
C THR A 42 -5.30 2.34 -2.13
N ILE A 43 -3.98 2.13 -1.98
CA ILE A 43 -3.10 1.74 -3.08
C ILE A 43 -3.50 0.35 -3.59
N SER A 44 -3.93 -0.54 -2.70
CA SER A 44 -4.42 -1.89 -2.99
C SER A 44 -5.61 -1.86 -3.95
N LYS A 45 -6.56 -0.94 -3.76
CA LYS A 45 -7.67 -0.76 -4.70
C LYS A 45 -7.18 -0.36 -6.08
N ALA A 46 -6.28 0.63 -6.17
CA ALA A 46 -5.68 1.03 -7.45
C ALA A 46 -4.90 -0.12 -8.11
N ALA A 47 -4.12 -0.87 -7.34
CA ALA A 47 -3.34 -2.01 -7.80
C ALA A 47 -4.21 -3.17 -8.33
N SER A 48 -5.44 -3.30 -7.82
CA SER A 48 -6.40 -4.31 -8.30
C SER A 48 -7.02 -3.98 -9.67
N VAL A 49 -7.04 -2.71 -10.07
CA VAL A 49 -7.72 -2.25 -11.30
C VAL A 49 -6.76 -1.76 -12.38
N ALA A 50 -5.53 -1.36 -12.00
CA ALA A 50 -4.55 -0.85 -12.95
C ALA A 50 -4.16 -1.92 -13.98
N VAL A 51 -4.06 -1.52 -15.24
CA VAL A 51 -3.66 -2.35 -16.38
C VAL A 51 -2.51 -1.69 -17.16
N ALA A 52 -1.91 -2.44 -18.07
CA ALA A 52 -0.74 -2.00 -18.84
C ALA A 52 -0.93 -0.60 -19.47
N GLY A 53 0.00 0.31 -19.17
CA GLY A 53 -0.02 1.70 -19.61
C GLY A 53 -0.50 2.68 -18.55
N ASP A 54 -1.25 2.24 -17.54
CA ASP A 54 -1.81 3.12 -16.51
C ASP A 54 -0.74 3.75 -15.61
N ILE A 55 -1.06 4.95 -15.12
CA ILE A 55 -0.28 5.65 -14.11
C ILE A 55 -1.14 5.82 -12.86
N VAL A 56 -0.69 5.26 -11.74
CA VAL A 56 -1.27 5.44 -10.42
C VAL A 56 -0.53 6.56 -9.70
N TYR A 57 -1.21 7.70 -9.54
CA TYR A 57 -0.77 8.83 -8.74
C TYR A 57 -1.25 8.68 -7.29
N ILE A 58 -0.30 8.60 -6.37
CA ILE A 58 -0.56 8.46 -4.94
C ILE A 58 -0.33 9.81 -4.28
N ARG A 59 -1.37 10.35 -3.65
CA ARG A 59 -1.33 11.62 -2.92
C ARG A 59 -0.65 11.47 -1.56
N GLU A 60 -0.19 12.57 -1.00
CA GLU A 60 0.52 12.68 0.28
C GLU A 60 -0.13 11.83 1.39
N GLY A 61 0.70 11.10 2.12
CA GLY A 61 0.27 10.33 3.28
C GLY A 61 1.11 9.09 3.55
N THR A 62 0.80 8.47 4.70
CA THR A 62 1.31 7.15 5.07
C THR A 62 0.25 6.09 4.78
N TYR A 63 0.66 5.09 4.01
CA TYR A 63 -0.16 3.98 3.55
C TYR A 63 0.37 2.69 4.18
N GLU A 64 -0.38 2.15 5.14
CA GLU A 64 -0.05 0.97 5.93
C GLU A 64 -0.61 -0.28 5.22
N GLU A 65 -0.08 -0.58 4.04
CA GLU A 65 -0.63 -1.58 3.15
C GLU A 65 0.43 -2.27 2.29
N THR A 66 0.04 -3.38 1.67
CA THR A 66 0.90 -4.12 0.74
C THR A 66 0.54 -3.77 -0.69
N LEU A 67 1.50 -3.22 -1.45
CA LEU A 67 1.34 -3.00 -2.89
C LEU A 67 1.46 -4.35 -3.63
N THR A 68 0.34 -4.87 -4.14
CA THR A 68 0.29 -6.12 -4.93
C THR A 68 -0.50 -5.90 -6.22
N PRO A 69 0.16 -5.50 -7.33
CA PRO A 69 -0.50 -5.32 -8.62
C PRO A 69 -1.17 -6.61 -9.10
N ALA A 70 -2.45 -6.53 -9.48
CA ALA A 70 -3.21 -7.68 -10.01
C ALA A 70 -2.85 -8.02 -11.46
N ASN A 71 -2.34 -7.04 -12.21
CA ASN A 71 -1.97 -7.17 -13.61
C ASN A 71 -0.50 -6.79 -13.82
N SER A 72 0.08 -7.30 -14.90
CA SER A 72 1.40 -6.90 -15.39
C SER A 72 1.28 -5.82 -16.46
N GLY A 73 2.30 -4.95 -16.55
CA GLY A 73 2.50 -4.12 -17.74
C GLY A 73 2.94 -4.94 -18.96
N THR A 74 2.99 -4.31 -20.12
CA THR A 74 3.59 -4.88 -21.34
C THR A 74 4.85 -4.11 -21.73
N PRO A 75 5.73 -4.65 -22.59
CA PRO A 75 6.81 -3.86 -23.19
C PRO A 75 6.26 -2.56 -23.80
N GLY A 76 6.85 -1.42 -23.46
CA GLY A 76 6.40 -0.09 -23.88
C GLY A 76 5.23 0.51 -23.09
N ASN A 77 4.44 -0.32 -22.37
CA ASN A 77 3.29 0.13 -21.57
C ASN A 77 3.39 -0.45 -20.14
N PRO A 78 4.34 0.02 -19.31
CA PRO A 78 4.41 -0.38 -17.91
C PRO A 78 3.19 0.13 -17.12
N ILE A 79 2.94 -0.45 -15.96
CA ILE A 79 2.08 0.15 -14.94
C ILE A 79 3.00 0.96 -14.02
N ILE A 80 2.72 2.24 -13.85
CA ILE A 80 3.58 3.13 -13.05
C ILE A 80 2.84 3.49 -11.76
N PHE A 81 3.44 3.18 -10.61
CA PHE A 81 2.99 3.70 -9.32
C PHE A 81 3.96 4.80 -8.89
N GLN A 82 3.46 6.01 -8.68
CA GLN A 82 4.30 7.14 -8.30
C GLN A 82 3.56 8.10 -7.37
N SER A 83 4.32 8.89 -6.62
CA SER A 83 3.76 10.02 -5.88
C SER A 83 3.19 11.07 -6.83
N TYR A 84 2.11 11.73 -6.43
CA TYR A 84 1.65 12.94 -7.10
C TYR A 84 2.77 14.00 -7.06
N PRO A 85 2.98 14.79 -8.14
CA PRO A 85 4.11 15.71 -8.21
C PRO A 85 4.20 16.66 -7.01
N GLY A 86 5.34 16.64 -6.32
CA GLY A 86 5.61 17.49 -5.14
C GLY A 86 5.08 16.94 -3.81
N GLU A 87 4.40 15.80 -3.79
CA GLU A 87 3.82 15.20 -2.59
C GLU A 87 4.69 14.05 -2.05
N LYS A 88 4.77 13.91 -0.71
CA LYS A 88 5.53 12.84 -0.05
C LYS A 88 4.64 11.66 0.30
N VAL A 89 4.94 10.50 -0.28
CA VAL A 89 4.24 9.24 -0.02
C VAL A 89 5.14 8.30 0.78
N ILE A 90 4.61 7.74 1.86
CA ILE A 90 5.27 6.70 2.65
C ILE A 90 4.43 5.43 2.57
N ILE A 91 4.98 4.37 2.00
CA ILE A 91 4.38 3.03 2.08
C ILE A 91 5.07 2.31 3.23
N SER A 92 4.27 1.83 4.19
CA SER A 92 4.75 1.26 5.43
C SER A 92 4.18 -0.12 5.63
N ALA A 93 5.03 -1.07 6.00
CA ALA A 93 4.60 -2.38 6.52
C ALA A 93 4.43 -2.36 8.05
N MET A 94 4.55 -1.19 8.68
CA MET A 94 4.34 -1.00 10.12
C MET A 94 2.84 -0.82 10.41
N GLU A 95 2.39 -1.36 11.53
CA GLU A 95 1.07 -1.11 12.08
C GLU A 95 1.19 -0.11 13.25
N ALA A 96 0.42 0.97 13.20
CA ALA A 96 0.39 1.94 14.29
C ALA A 96 -0.28 1.32 15.53
N LEU A 97 0.48 1.20 16.62
CA LEU A 97 -0.04 0.72 17.91
C LEU A 97 -0.58 1.87 18.76
N SER A 98 -1.80 1.71 19.27
CA SER A 98 -2.46 2.66 20.19
C SER A 98 -2.72 2.01 21.55
N GLY A 99 -3.36 2.73 22.49
CA GLY A 99 -3.78 2.14 23.77
C GLY A 99 -2.65 1.86 24.77
N TRP A 100 -1.52 2.55 24.64
CA TRP A 100 -0.40 2.41 25.57
C TRP A 100 -0.78 2.84 27.00
N THR A 101 -0.43 2.00 27.96
CA THR A 101 -0.60 2.25 29.40
C THR A 101 0.72 2.03 30.13
N GLN A 102 0.97 2.81 31.18
CA GLN A 102 2.15 2.65 32.01
C GLN A 102 2.04 1.35 32.81
N ASP A 103 3.09 0.54 32.81
CA ASP A 103 3.19 -0.68 33.62
C ASP A 103 3.92 -0.39 34.94
N SER A 104 5.16 0.07 34.86
CA SER A 104 5.98 0.45 36.02
C SER A 104 7.18 1.32 35.61
N GLY A 105 7.50 2.35 36.38
CA GLY A 105 8.62 3.25 36.07
C GLY A 105 8.51 3.84 34.66
N ALA A 106 9.52 3.64 33.82
CA ALA A 106 9.54 4.07 32.42
C ALA A 106 9.07 2.97 31.42
N ILE A 107 8.40 1.91 31.91
CA ILE A 107 7.92 0.79 31.11
C ILE A 107 6.44 1.03 30.75
N TYR A 108 6.14 0.92 29.46
CA TYR A 108 4.80 1.03 28.90
C TYR A 108 4.42 -0.26 28.18
N LYS A 109 3.13 -0.58 28.17
CA LYS A 109 2.57 -1.77 27.51
C LYS A 109 1.32 -1.43 26.72
N THR A 110 1.07 -2.18 25.66
CA THR A 110 -0.19 -2.17 24.91
C THR A 110 -0.54 -3.61 24.49
N THR A 111 -1.77 -3.82 24.07
CA THR A 111 -2.26 -5.10 23.54
C THR A 111 -2.22 -5.08 22.02
N ILE A 112 -1.61 -6.11 21.44
CA ILE A 112 -1.58 -6.35 20.00
C ILE A 112 -2.64 -7.39 19.64
N SER A 113 -3.18 -7.30 18.42
CA SER A 113 -4.24 -8.18 17.90
C SER A 113 -3.72 -9.55 17.46
N PHE A 114 -2.42 -9.67 17.18
CA PHE A 114 -1.78 -10.91 16.71
C PHE A 114 -1.06 -11.66 17.85
N ASN A 115 -1.01 -12.99 17.71
CA ASN A 115 -0.62 -13.91 18.79
C ASN A 115 0.86 -13.79 19.26
N SER A 116 1.75 -13.18 18.46
CA SER A 116 3.15 -12.95 18.83
C SER A 116 3.84 -11.98 17.86
N LEU A 117 4.75 -11.15 18.37
CA LEU A 117 5.66 -10.35 17.54
C LEU A 117 6.67 -11.20 16.74
N GLY A 118 6.88 -12.48 17.06
CA GLY A 118 7.86 -13.32 16.34
C GLY A 118 9.29 -12.75 16.35
N GLN A 119 10.22 -13.37 15.60
CA GLN A 119 11.63 -12.96 15.58
C GLN A 119 11.96 -11.87 14.54
N GLY A 120 11.01 -11.53 13.66
CA GLY A 120 11.19 -10.54 12.59
C GLY A 120 10.66 -9.14 12.91
N ASN A 121 9.80 -9.00 13.92
CA ASN A 121 9.21 -7.69 14.22
C ASN A 121 10.04 -6.90 15.24
N PHE A 122 9.89 -5.59 15.16
CA PHE A 122 10.48 -4.59 16.04
C PHE A 122 9.47 -3.47 16.25
N VAL A 123 9.65 -2.71 17.33
CA VAL A 123 8.83 -1.54 17.63
C VAL A 123 9.61 -0.30 17.19
N VAL A 124 8.91 0.69 16.62
CA VAL A 124 9.48 2.00 16.30
C VAL A 124 8.81 3.03 17.19
N ASN A 125 9.60 3.91 17.79
CA ASN A 125 9.12 5.12 18.45
C ASN A 125 9.69 6.34 17.73
N ASP A 126 8.84 7.25 17.26
CA ASP A 126 9.24 8.46 16.53
C ASP A 126 10.30 8.17 15.43
N GLN A 127 10.02 7.20 14.57
CA GLN A 127 10.92 6.75 13.47
C GLN A 127 12.23 6.09 13.93
N THR A 128 12.45 5.94 15.24
CA THR A 128 13.60 5.24 15.81
C THR A 128 13.23 3.80 16.14
N PRO A 129 13.84 2.80 15.49
CA PRO A 129 13.65 1.41 15.87
C PRO A 129 14.19 1.17 17.29
N LEU A 130 13.37 0.56 18.14
CA LEU A 130 13.70 0.26 19.52
C LEU A 130 14.50 -1.05 19.61
N ASN A 131 15.35 -1.10 20.62
CA ASN A 131 16.07 -2.32 20.96
C ASN A 131 15.14 -3.32 21.65
N LEU A 132 15.17 -4.55 21.17
CA LEU A 132 14.52 -5.66 21.86
C LEU A 132 15.26 -5.96 23.17
N ALA A 133 14.48 -6.23 24.22
CA ALA A 133 15.03 -6.69 25.49
C ALA A 133 15.71 -8.05 25.30
N ARG A 134 16.94 -8.19 25.81
CA ARG A 134 17.73 -9.43 25.75
C ARG A 134 18.73 -9.52 26.90
N TRP A 135 19.20 -10.74 27.17
CA TRP A 135 20.37 -11.00 28.00
C TRP A 135 21.51 -11.65 27.18
N PRO A 136 22.79 -11.25 27.36
CA PRO A 136 23.24 -10.09 28.13
C PRO A 136 22.71 -8.79 27.54
N ASN A 137 22.85 -7.68 28.26
CA ASN A 137 22.48 -6.36 27.74
C ASN A 137 23.23 -6.06 26.44
N LYS A 138 22.58 -5.31 25.56
CA LYS A 138 23.17 -4.87 24.30
C LYS A 138 24.14 -3.73 24.54
N THR A 139 25.29 -3.79 23.86
CA THR A 139 26.35 -2.76 23.90
C THR A 139 26.41 -1.90 22.64
N SER A 140 25.77 -2.34 21.54
CA SER A 140 25.69 -1.60 20.27
C SER A 140 24.37 -0.83 20.15
N ASN A 141 24.42 0.37 19.57
CA ASN A 141 23.23 1.17 19.27
C ASN A 141 22.50 0.71 17.99
N ASP A 142 23.07 -0.18 17.17
CA ASP A 142 22.45 -0.66 15.92
C ASP A 142 21.34 -1.71 16.19
N PRO A 143 20.04 -1.40 16.05
CA PRO A 143 18.94 -2.30 16.39
C PRO A 143 18.92 -3.61 15.58
N PHE A 144 19.66 -3.73 14.48
CA PHE A 144 19.58 -4.85 13.53
C PHE A 144 20.85 -5.72 13.44
N ILE A 145 21.69 -5.74 14.47
CA ILE A 145 22.91 -6.58 14.46
C ILE A 145 22.63 -8.07 14.17
N LEU A 146 23.43 -8.64 13.25
CA LEU A 146 23.21 -9.96 12.63
C LEU A 146 23.24 -11.17 13.58
N ASN A 147 23.67 -11.01 14.84
CA ASN A 147 23.86 -12.11 15.80
C ASN A 147 23.08 -11.93 17.11
N SER A 148 21.99 -11.15 17.12
CA SER A 148 21.09 -11.10 18.27
C SER A 148 20.17 -12.33 18.26
N ILE A 149 20.71 -13.50 18.54
CA ILE A 149 19.91 -14.72 18.76
C ILE A 149 18.99 -14.43 19.94
N ARG A 150 17.67 -14.41 19.69
CA ARG A 150 16.69 -14.26 20.76
C ARG A 150 16.68 -15.56 21.56
N ASN A 151 16.69 -15.50 22.89
CA ASN A 151 16.44 -16.69 23.71
C ASN A 151 15.09 -17.27 23.27
N THR A 152 15.12 -18.49 22.73
CA THR A 152 13.93 -19.30 22.42
C THR A 152 13.37 -19.92 23.69
#